data_AF-A0A2U1L7F3-F1
#
_entry.id   AF-A0A2U1L7F3-F1
#
_cell.length_a   1.000
_cell.length_b   1.000
_cell.length_c   1.000
_cell.angle_alpha   90.00
_cell.angle_beta   90.00
_cell.angle_gamma   90.00
#
_symmetry.space_group_name_H-M   'P 1'
#
loop_
_entity.id
_entity.type
_entity.pdbx_description
1 polymer ?
#
loop_
_entity_poly.entity_id
_entity_poly.type
_entity_poly.pdbx_seq_one_letter_code
_entity_poly.pdbx_strand_id
1 'polypeptide(L)'
;MQVGQVIPKKETLGEVLNGDRLTNTIYELRFREDEVEQVMCNKKLKRDDITKFRDAIMNDFQMYYDDLPFWGFIGKMEDESWTGDGKGSKYYLFKHVHFDALYNGDHVIKIRAFSDPNHVVDITDETEIIIKFTYLIKWNTTSREYKNRMNKYSRAPVHAEIVVALDFLRGVR
;
A
#
# COMPACT_ATOMS: atom_id res chain seq x y z
N MET A 1 -19.73 5.84 9.52
CA MET A 1 -18.35 5.54 9.09
C MET A 1 -17.43 6.50 9.83
N GLN A 2 -16.55 6.01 10.70
CA GLN A 2 -15.56 6.87 11.35
C GLN A 2 -14.56 7.33 10.29
N VAL A 3 -14.53 8.64 10.06
CA VAL A 3 -13.50 9.30 9.27
C VAL A 3 -12.23 9.20 10.11
N GLY A 4 -11.36 8.22 9.83
CA GLY A 4 -10.05 8.19 10.46
C GLY A 4 -9.29 9.45 10.07
N GLN A 5 -9.01 10.29 11.06
CA GLN A 5 -8.32 11.57 10.88
C GLN A 5 -6.93 11.32 10.27
N VAL A 6 -6.57 12.07 9.24
CA VAL A 6 -5.18 12.14 8.76
C VAL A 6 -4.42 12.89 9.83
N ILE A 7 -3.60 12.17 10.60
CA ILE A 7 -2.75 12.77 11.61
C ILE A 7 -1.35 12.76 11.01
N PRO A 8 -0.82 13.92 10.59
CA PRO A 8 0.57 14.02 10.18
C PRO A 8 1.45 13.46 11.29
N LYS A 9 2.39 12.57 10.95
CA LYS A 9 3.39 12.15 11.92
C LYS A 9 4.29 13.34 12.21
N LYS A 10 4.61 13.57 13.48
CA LYS A 10 5.70 14.49 13.82
C LYS A 10 7.01 13.87 13.35
N GLU A 11 7.56 14.41 12.28
CA GLU A 11 8.81 13.96 11.66
C GLU A 11 10.00 14.20 12.61
N THR A 12 10.94 13.27 12.60
CA THR A 12 12.27 13.40 13.19
C THR A 12 13.18 14.22 12.29
N LEU A 13 14.28 14.75 12.82
CA LEU A 13 15.24 15.53 12.03
C LEU A 13 15.79 14.73 10.83
N GLY A 14 16.01 13.42 11.00
CA GLY A 14 16.46 12.55 9.90
C GLY A 14 15.41 12.41 8.80
N GLU A 15 14.13 12.23 9.16
CA GLU A 15 13.00 12.17 8.22
C GLU A 15 12.84 13.50 7.45
N VAL A 16 12.99 14.65 8.12
CA VAL A 16 12.95 15.99 7.48
C VAL A 16 14.07 16.14 6.45
N LEU A 17 15.29 15.71 6.79
CA LEU A 17 16.45 15.83 5.88
C LEU A 17 16.35 14.90 4.67
N ASN A 18 15.69 13.75 4.82
CA ASN A 18 15.41 12.83 3.71
C ASN A 18 14.22 13.29 2.84
N GLY A 19 13.45 14.28 3.30
CA GLY A 19 12.25 14.75 2.62
C GLY A 19 11.02 13.88 2.86
N ASP A 20 11.03 13.03 3.88
CA ASP A 20 9.93 12.11 4.18
C ASP A 20 8.69 12.89 4.63
N ARG A 21 7.53 12.56 4.05
CA ARG A 21 6.22 13.09 4.45
C ARG A 21 5.31 11.95 4.91
N LEU A 22 5.39 11.64 6.20
CA LEU A 22 4.73 10.46 6.77
C LEU A 22 3.32 10.76 7.28
N THR A 23 2.37 9.92 6.88
CA THR A 23 0.99 9.95 7.37
C THR A 23 0.52 8.56 7.80
N ASN A 24 -0.49 8.53 8.67
CA ASN A 24 -1.02 7.29 9.24
C ASN A 24 -1.77 6.46 8.20
N THR A 25 -1.68 5.14 8.35
CA THR A 25 -2.48 4.21 7.56
C THR A 25 -3.89 4.01 8.11
N ILE A 26 -4.81 3.57 7.26
CA ILE A 26 -6.17 3.16 7.67
C ILE A 26 -6.24 1.65 7.90
N TYR A 27 -5.15 0.93 7.61
CA TYR A 27 -4.99 -0.47 7.96
C TYR A 27 -4.71 -0.58 9.46
N GLU A 28 -5.51 -1.38 10.16
CA GLU A 28 -5.27 -1.72 11.56
C GLU A 28 -4.59 -3.09 11.60
N LEU A 29 -3.27 -3.10 11.81
CA LEU A 29 -2.44 -4.30 11.84
C LEU A 29 -1.96 -4.55 13.27
N ARG A 30 -2.71 -5.35 14.03
CA ARG A 30 -2.40 -5.66 15.43
C ARG A 30 -1.37 -6.78 15.51
N PHE A 31 -0.43 -6.64 16.45
CA PHE A 31 0.71 -7.55 16.55
C PHE A 31 0.27 -8.96 16.95
N ARG A 32 0.65 -9.96 16.14
CA ARG A 32 0.27 -11.38 16.30
C ARG A 32 -1.24 -11.66 16.30
N GLU A 33 -2.02 -10.74 15.78
CA GLU A 33 -3.44 -10.95 15.52
C GLU A 33 -3.60 -11.16 14.01
N ASP A 34 -3.87 -12.41 13.63
CA ASP A 34 -4.21 -12.74 12.25
C ASP A 34 -5.59 -12.18 11.92
N GLU A 35 -5.71 -11.58 10.74
CA GLU A 35 -6.98 -11.11 10.19
C GLU A 35 -7.17 -11.79 8.84
N VAL A 36 -8.30 -12.49 8.67
CA VAL A 36 -8.55 -13.30 7.47
C VAL A 36 -9.19 -12.48 6.35
N GLU A 37 -10.05 -11.52 6.69
CA GLU A 37 -10.59 -10.54 5.76
C GLU A 37 -11.22 -9.37 6.53
N GLN A 38 -10.57 -8.21 6.48
CA GLN A 38 -11.05 -6.98 7.09
C GLN A 38 -11.47 -5.97 6.03
N VAL A 39 -12.60 -5.31 6.24
CA VAL A 39 -13.07 -4.25 5.34
C VAL A 39 -12.38 -2.95 5.71
N MET A 40 -11.55 -2.45 4.79
CA MET A 40 -10.84 -1.20 4.95
C MET A 40 -11.77 -0.01 4.75
N CYS A 41 -12.43 0.06 3.59
CA CYS A 41 -13.44 1.06 3.28
C CYS A 41 -14.30 0.64 2.08
N ASN A 42 -15.46 1.29 1.95
CA ASN A 42 -16.23 1.29 0.70
C ASN A 42 -16.15 2.70 0.12
N LYS A 43 -15.71 2.83 -1.13
CA LYS A 43 -15.51 4.14 -1.77
C LYS A 43 -16.20 4.16 -3.12
N LYS A 44 -16.97 5.22 -3.33
CA LYS A 44 -17.47 5.59 -4.66
C LYS A 44 -16.41 6.47 -5.32
N LEU A 45 -15.80 5.97 -6.40
CA LEU A 45 -14.82 6.67 -7.21
C LEU A 45 -15.54 7.34 -8.36
N LYS A 46 -15.36 8.65 -8.51
CA LYS A 46 -15.81 9.43 -9.67
C LYS A 46 -14.66 9.59 -10.66
N ARG A 47 -14.94 10.17 -11.83
CA ARG A 47 -13.93 10.46 -12.87
C ARG A 47 -12.62 11.05 -12.31
N ASP A 48 -12.70 12.07 -11.45
CA ASP A 48 -11.50 12.70 -10.89
C ASP A 48 -10.73 11.79 -9.93
N ASP A 49 -11.43 10.96 -9.13
CA ASP A 49 -10.80 9.90 -8.33
C ASP A 49 -10.09 8.89 -9.23
N ILE A 50 -10.77 8.46 -10.30
CA ILE A 50 -10.27 7.45 -11.25
C ILE A 50 -9.01 7.95 -11.94
N THR A 51 -8.97 9.20 -12.39
CA THR A 51 -7.76 9.81 -12.97
C THR A 51 -6.61 9.80 -11.97
N LYS A 52 -6.84 10.23 -10.72
CA LYS A 52 -5.82 10.19 -9.66
C LYS A 52 -5.32 8.77 -9.42
N PHE A 53 -6.21 7.78 -9.44
CA PHE A 53 -5.84 6.38 -9.30
C PHE A 53 -4.99 5.88 -10.47
N ARG A 54 -5.30 6.26 -11.72
CA ARG A 54 -4.48 5.89 -12.88
C ARG A 54 -3.07 6.47 -12.79
N ASP A 55 -2.94 7.73 -12.38
CA ASP A 55 -1.64 8.36 -12.18
C ASP A 55 -0.85 7.67 -11.03
N ALA A 56 -1.56 7.28 -9.97
CA ALA A 56 -0.99 6.59 -8.82
C ALA A 56 -0.54 5.15 -9.11
N ILE A 57 -1.17 4.45 -10.06
CA ILE A 57 -0.79 3.08 -10.46
C ILE A 57 0.65 3.01 -10.95
N MET A 58 1.18 4.11 -11.50
CA MET A 58 2.54 4.18 -12.03
C MET A 58 3.62 4.33 -10.95
N ASN A 59 3.23 4.48 -9.67
CA ASN A 59 4.15 4.74 -8.58
C ASN A 59 4.09 3.63 -7.52
N ASP A 60 5.26 3.29 -6.98
CA ASP A 60 5.37 2.41 -5.83
C ASP A 60 5.16 3.20 -4.54
N PHE A 61 4.45 2.60 -3.58
CA PHE A 61 4.21 3.25 -2.30
C PHE A 61 5.03 2.59 -1.21
N GLN A 62 5.72 3.42 -0.43
CA GLN A 62 6.48 2.96 0.73
C GLN A 62 5.67 3.17 2.01
N MET A 63 5.61 2.12 2.82
CA MET A 63 4.97 2.09 4.12
C MET A 63 5.97 1.67 5.19
N TYR A 64 5.66 1.98 6.44
CA TYR A 64 6.47 1.62 7.59
C TYR A 64 5.61 0.94 8.66
N TYR A 65 6.15 -0.12 9.27
CA TYR A 65 5.57 -0.77 10.44
C TYR A 65 6.71 -1.18 11.37
N ASP A 66 6.68 -0.73 12.62
CA ASP A 66 7.78 -0.94 13.59
C ASP A 66 9.17 -0.58 12.99
N ASP A 67 9.24 0.59 12.34
CA ASP A 67 10.38 1.15 11.61
C ASP A 67 10.91 0.30 10.42
N LEU A 68 10.21 -0.78 10.04
CA LEU A 68 10.56 -1.59 8.89
C LEU A 68 9.89 -1.01 7.64
N PRO A 69 10.65 -0.55 6.63
CA PRO A 69 10.07 -0.14 5.36
C PRO A 69 9.58 -1.35 4.57
N PHE A 70 8.46 -1.21 3.89
CA PHE A 70 7.96 -2.18 2.92
C PHE A 70 7.16 -1.47 1.85
N TRP A 71 7.08 -2.07 0.67
CA TRP A 71 6.42 -1.48 -0.49
C TRP A 71 5.10 -2.16 -0.77
N GLY A 72 4.15 -1.38 -1.30
CA GLY A 72 2.87 -1.85 -1.79
C GLY A 72 2.51 -1.17 -3.11
N PHE A 73 1.55 -1.78 -3.81
CA PHE A 73 1.10 -1.33 -5.13
C PHE A 73 -0.40 -1.13 -5.09
N ILE A 74 -0.88 -0.01 -5.65
CA ILE A 74 -2.30 0.32 -5.70
C ILE A 74 -3.00 -0.36 -6.89
N GLY A 75 -2.26 -0.65 -7.96
CA GLY A 75 -2.79 -1.32 -9.13
C GLY A 75 -1.70 -1.75 -10.11
N LYS A 76 -2.10 -2.10 -11.33
CA LYS A 76 -1.21 -2.43 -12.44
C LYS A 76 -1.72 -1.79 -13.73
N MET A 77 -0.78 -1.46 -14.60
CA MET A 77 -1.06 -1.07 -15.98
C MET A 77 -0.65 -2.21 -16.92
N GLU A 78 -1.49 -2.53 -17.89
CA GLU A 78 -1.16 -3.45 -18.98
C GLU A 78 -1.11 -2.64 -20.27
N ASP A 79 0.05 -2.63 -20.93
CA ASP A 79 0.22 -1.93 -22.19
C ASP A 79 -0.18 -2.83 -23.37
N GLU A 80 -1.37 -2.59 -23.91
CA GLU A 80 -1.91 -3.33 -25.07
C GLU A 80 -1.31 -2.84 -26.40
N SER A 81 -0.36 -1.89 -26.40
CA SER A 81 0.38 -1.53 -27.61
C SER A 81 1.19 -2.72 -28.19
N TRP A 82 1.42 -3.76 -27.39
CA TRP A 82 2.10 -4.99 -27.79
C TRP A 82 1.16 -6.06 -28.35
N THR A 83 -0.16 -5.98 -28.12
CA THR A 83 -1.14 -7.01 -28.53
C THR A 83 -1.77 -6.75 -29.91
N GLY A 84 -1.54 -5.58 -30.50
CA GLY A 84 -1.84 -5.27 -31.91
C GLY A 84 -3.30 -4.90 -32.22
N ASP A 85 -4.16 -4.82 -31.22
CA ASP A 85 -5.60 -4.58 -31.29
C ASP A 85 -6.00 -3.11 -31.05
N GLY A 86 -5.01 -2.22 -30.86
CA GLY A 86 -5.18 -0.76 -30.94
C GLY A 86 -6.00 -0.11 -29.82
N LYS A 87 -6.28 -0.85 -28.73
CA LYS A 87 -7.19 -0.42 -27.65
C LYS A 87 -6.58 0.45 -26.55
N GLY A 88 -5.27 0.74 -26.59
CA GLY A 88 -4.59 1.58 -25.58
C GLY A 88 -4.32 0.85 -24.26
N SER A 89 -3.64 1.51 -23.32
CA SER A 89 -3.25 0.89 -22.03
C SER A 89 -4.47 0.63 -21.13
N LYS A 90 -4.51 -0.54 -20.48
CA LYS A 90 -5.50 -0.88 -19.45
C LYS A 90 -4.98 -0.62 -18.05
N TYR A 91 -5.86 -0.17 -17.17
CA TYR A 91 -5.55 0.19 -15.79
C TYR A 91 -6.42 -0.62 -14.84
N TYR A 92 -5.78 -1.32 -13.91
CA TYR A 92 -6.46 -2.16 -12.93
C TYR A 92 -6.10 -1.73 -11.51
N LEU A 93 -7.11 -1.61 -10.64
CA LEU A 93 -6.92 -1.38 -9.21
C LEU A 93 -6.99 -2.68 -8.43
N PHE A 94 -6.09 -2.84 -7.45
CA PHE A 94 -6.17 -3.92 -6.48
C PHE A 94 -7.18 -3.57 -5.39
N LYS A 95 -8.18 -4.43 -5.19
CA LYS A 95 -9.20 -4.24 -4.13
C LYS A 95 -8.85 -4.98 -2.84
N HIS A 96 -7.85 -5.87 -2.86
CA HIS A 96 -7.45 -6.67 -1.71
C HIS A 96 -5.93 -6.64 -1.50
N VAL A 97 -5.51 -6.34 -0.28
CA VAL A 97 -4.09 -6.35 0.13
C VAL A 97 -3.84 -7.43 1.18
N HIS A 98 -2.85 -8.28 0.94
CA HIS A 98 -2.42 -9.32 1.87
C HIS A 98 -1.09 -8.92 2.52
N PHE A 99 -1.10 -8.71 3.83
CA PHE A 99 0.11 -8.50 4.61
C PHE A 99 0.64 -9.81 5.20
N ASP A 100 1.94 -10.05 5.06
CA ASP A 100 2.63 -11.17 5.70
C ASP A 100 3.74 -10.62 6.60
N ALA A 101 3.61 -10.89 7.90
CA ALA A 101 4.50 -10.40 8.92
C ALA A 101 5.20 -11.56 9.63
N LEU A 102 6.51 -11.42 9.84
CA LEU A 102 7.32 -12.34 10.61
C LEU A 102 7.66 -11.74 11.96
N TYR A 103 7.58 -12.52 13.02
CA TYR A 103 7.95 -12.11 14.38
C TYR A 103 8.84 -13.13 15.08
N ASN A 104 9.64 -12.67 16.04
CA ASN A 104 10.46 -13.52 16.91
C ASN A 104 10.42 -12.94 18.32
N GLY A 105 9.82 -13.67 19.27
CA GLY A 105 9.42 -13.08 20.54
C GLY A 105 8.61 -11.81 20.28
N ASP A 106 8.73 -10.79 21.13
CA ASP A 106 7.94 -9.54 21.07
C ASP A 106 8.42 -8.54 20.00
N HIS A 107 9.15 -9.04 19.00
CA HIS A 107 9.73 -8.21 17.96
C HIS A 107 9.23 -8.57 16.58
N VAL A 108 8.88 -7.55 15.81
CA VAL A 108 8.63 -7.66 14.37
C VAL A 108 9.97 -7.80 13.67
N ILE A 109 10.08 -8.78 12.77
CA ILE A 109 11.31 -9.10 12.05
C ILE A 109 11.22 -8.72 10.57
N LYS A 110 10.03 -8.82 9.99
CA LYS A 110 9.77 -8.51 8.59
C LYS A 110 8.29 -8.28 8.40
N ILE A 111 7.94 -7.38 7.49
CA ILE A 111 6.59 -7.26 6.94
C ILE A 111 6.69 -7.14 5.42
N ARG A 112 5.66 -7.62 4.73
CA ARG A 112 5.47 -7.50 3.28
C ARG A 112 4.01 -7.22 3.00
N ALA A 113 3.74 -6.47 1.94
CA ALA A 113 2.41 -6.37 1.34
C ALA A 113 2.43 -7.08 0.00
N PHE A 114 1.34 -7.77 -0.31
CA PHE A 114 1.09 -8.40 -1.59
C PHE A 114 -0.25 -7.92 -2.11
N SER A 115 -0.26 -7.54 -3.38
CA SER A 115 -1.50 -7.24 -4.09
C SER A 115 -1.94 -8.48 -4.85
N ASP A 116 -3.20 -8.87 -4.73
CA ASP A 116 -3.71 -10.08 -5.38
C ASP A 116 -4.16 -9.76 -6.82
N PRO A 117 -3.50 -10.33 -7.85
CA PRO A 117 -3.86 -10.08 -9.24
C PRO A 117 -5.24 -10.64 -9.62
N ASN A 118 -5.83 -11.54 -8.82
CA ASN A 118 -7.18 -12.05 -9.03
C ASN A 118 -8.25 -11.16 -8.39
N HIS A 119 -7.86 -10.26 -7.49
CA HIS A 119 -8.73 -9.29 -6.85
C HIS A 119 -8.45 -7.89 -7.41
N VAL A 120 -8.72 -7.74 -8.70
CA VAL A 120 -8.59 -6.48 -9.44
C VAL A 120 -9.92 -5.95 -9.96
N VAL A 121 -9.96 -4.66 -10.24
CA VAL A 121 -11.06 -3.96 -10.92
C VAL A 121 -10.47 -3.15 -12.07
N ASP A 122 -10.98 -3.36 -13.29
CA ASP A 122 -10.64 -2.54 -14.46
C ASP A 122 -11.26 -1.14 -14.30
N ILE A 123 -10.43 -0.11 -14.39
CA ILE A 123 -10.86 1.29 -14.32
C ILE A 123 -10.54 2.07 -15.60
N THR A 124 -10.29 1.39 -16.72
CA THR A 124 -9.77 1.97 -17.98
C THR A 124 -10.73 2.95 -18.63
N ASP A 125 -12.02 2.64 -18.68
CA ASP A 125 -13.06 3.49 -19.30
C ASP A 125 -14.17 3.88 -18.31
N GLU A 126 -13.99 3.55 -17.03
CA GLU A 126 -14.97 3.82 -15.99
C GLU A 126 -15.09 5.32 -15.68
N THR A 127 -16.33 5.77 -15.48
CA THR A 127 -16.62 7.16 -15.08
C THR A 127 -17.11 7.25 -13.64
N GLU A 128 -17.66 6.16 -13.12
CA GLU A 128 -18.06 6.03 -11.73
C GLU A 128 -18.13 4.55 -11.30
N ILE A 129 -17.45 4.20 -10.20
CA ILE A 129 -17.45 2.82 -9.70
C ILE A 129 -17.44 2.80 -8.16
N ILE A 130 -18.15 1.83 -7.57
CA ILE A 130 -18.11 1.60 -6.12
C ILE A 130 -17.20 0.40 -5.85
N ILE A 131 -16.12 0.64 -5.10
CA ILE A 131 -15.14 -0.39 -4.76
C ILE A 131 -15.15 -0.60 -3.24
N LYS A 132 -15.22 -1.87 -2.85
CA LYS A 132 -14.97 -2.32 -1.48
C LYS A 132 -13.51 -2.75 -1.39
N PHE A 133 -12.71 -1.98 -0.63
CA PHE A 133 -11.33 -2.33 -0.33
C PHE A 133 -11.28 -3.21 0.91
N THR A 134 -10.56 -4.32 0.82
CA THR A 134 -10.34 -5.25 1.93
C THR A 134 -8.86 -5.54 2.11
N TYR A 135 -8.50 -6.07 3.27
CA TYR A 135 -7.15 -6.55 3.53
C TYR A 135 -7.16 -7.73 4.47
N LEU A 136 -6.03 -8.42 4.55
CA LEU A 136 -5.80 -9.48 5.52
C LEU A 136 -4.36 -9.38 6.03
N ILE A 137 -4.09 -9.88 7.23
CA ILE A 137 -2.71 -10.03 7.74
C ILE A 137 -2.50 -11.42 8.32
N LYS A 138 -1.35 -12.01 8.01
CA LYS A 138 -0.86 -13.24 8.61
C LYS A 138 0.44 -13.01 9.36
N TRP A 139 0.50 -13.52 10.58
CA TRP A 139 1.68 -13.48 11.44
C TRP A 139 2.32 -14.85 11.55
N ASN A 140 3.59 -14.94 11.17
CA ASN A 140 4.35 -16.18 11.23
C ASN A 140 5.58 -16.01 12.14
N THR A 141 5.86 -17.02 12.96
CA THR A 141 7.06 -17.02 13.81
C THR A 141 8.33 -17.26 12.97
N THR A 142 9.47 -16.72 13.40
CA THR A 142 10.78 -16.95 12.77
C THR A 142 11.89 -17.04 13.81
N SER A 143 12.95 -17.79 13.50
CA SER A 143 14.17 -17.88 14.34
C SER A 143 15.16 -16.73 14.08
N ARG A 144 14.90 -15.86 13.10
CA ARG A 144 15.78 -14.73 12.79
C ARG A 144 15.79 -13.72 13.94
N GLU A 145 16.99 -13.38 14.39
CA GLU A 145 17.18 -12.44 15.50
C GLU A 145 16.83 -10.99 15.12
N TYR A 146 16.30 -10.24 16.10
CA TYR A 146 15.96 -8.83 15.95
C TYR A 146 17.10 -7.97 15.42
N LYS A 147 18.32 -8.15 15.94
CA LYS A 147 19.51 -7.39 15.52
C LYS A 147 19.80 -7.49 14.02
N ASN A 148 19.38 -8.59 13.39
CA ASN A 148 19.60 -8.86 11.99
C ASN A 148 18.44 -8.38 11.11
N ARG A 149 17.34 -7.83 11.67
CA ARG A 149 16.11 -7.52 10.92
C ARG A 149 16.34 -6.52 9.78
N MET A 150 17.28 -5.59 9.97
CA MET A 150 17.61 -4.53 9.00
C MET A 150 18.57 -4.93 7.88
N ASN A 151 19.20 -6.11 7.94
CA ASN A 151 20.27 -6.50 7.01
C ASN A 151 19.86 -6.49 5.53
N LYS A 152 18.57 -6.64 5.21
CA LYS A 152 18.08 -6.60 3.83
C LYS A 152 17.91 -5.17 3.28
N TYR A 153 17.87 -4.15 4.13
CA TYR A 153 17.63 -2.75 3.75
C TYR A 153 18.93 -1.94 3.64
N SER A 154 20.03 -2.42 4.20
CA SER A 154 21.34 -1.75 4.16
C SER A 154 22.00 -1.75 2.76
N ARG A 155 21.37 -2.37 1.75
CA ARG A 155 21.90 -2.48 0.37
C ARG A 155 21.01 -1.84 -0.70
N ALA A 156 19.89 -1.21 -0.34
CA ALA A 156 18.99 -0.56 -1.30
C ALA A 156 19.28 0.96 -1.38
N PRO A 157 19.22 1.60 -2.56
CA PRO A 157 19.39 3.05 -2.66
C PRO A 157 18.24 3.77 -1.95
N VAL A 158 18.60 4.71 -1.08
CA VAL A 158 17.66 5.56 -0.33
C VAL A 158 17.28 6.76 -1.20
N HIS A 159 16.56 6.58 -2.30
CA HIS A 159 15.92 7.67 -3.04
C HIS A 159 14.71 7.11 -3.79
N ALA A 160 13.56 7.11 -3.12
CA ALA A 160 12.27 7.12 -3.79
C ALA A 160 11.54 8.34 -3.22
N GLU A 161 10.93 9.17 -4.07
CA GLU A 161 9.95 10.15 -3.60
C GLU A 161 8.88 9.35 -2.83
N ILE A 162 8.88 9.48 -1.51
CA ILE A 162 7.97 8.75 -0.65
C ILE A 162 6.61 9.43 -0.75
N VAL A 163 5.82 8.98 -1.72
CA VAL A 163 4.38 9.20 -1.67
C VAL A 163 3.83 8.14 -0.73
N VAL A 164 3.27 8.56 0.40
CA VAL A 164 2.53 7.65 1.28
C VAL A 164 1.14 7.46 0.67
N ALA A 165 0.75 6.21 0.39
CA ALA A 165 -0.50 5.83 -0.31
C ALA A 165 -1.82 6.32 0.33
N LEU A 166 -1.74 7.02 1.44
CA LEU A 166 -2.89 7.31 2.29
C LEU A 166 -3.58 8.62 2.02
N ASP A 167 -2.89 9.54 1.36
CA ASP A 167 -3.56 10.71 0.81
C ASP A 167 -4.48 10.31 -0.36
N PHE A 168 -4.25 9.19 -1.05
CA PHE A 168 -5.08 8.77 -2.20
C PHE A 168 -6.43 8.16 -1.81
N LEU A 169 -6.51 7.38 -0.72
CA LEU A 169 -7.77 6.75 -0.30
C LEU A 169 -8.68 7.66 0.54
N ARG A 170 -8.13 8.71 1.15
CA ARG A 170 -8.88 9.67 1.98
C ARG A 170 -8.90 11.11 1.47
N GLY A 171 -7.97 11.50 0.59
CA GLY A 171 -7.74 12.88 0.13
C GLY A 171 -8.31 13.26 -1.23
N VAL A 172 -9.20 12.46 -1.82
CA VAL A 172 -10.07 12.96 -2.90
C VAL A 172 -11.24 13.71 -2.26
N ARG A 173 -11.02 15.02 -2.04
CA ARG A 173 -12.12 15.99 -2.05
C ARG A 173 -12.60 16.18 -3.48
#